data_AF-A0A3G8Y0Y3-F1
#
_entry.id   AF-A0A3G8Y0Y3-F1
#
_cell.length_a   1.000
_cell.length_b   1.000
_cell.length_c   1.000
_cell.angle_alpha   90.00
_cell.angle_beta   90.00
_cell.angle_gamma   90.00
#
_symmetry.space_group_name_H-M   'P 1'
#
loop_
_entity.id
_entity.type
_entity.pdbx_description
1 polymer ?
#
loop_
_entity_poly.entity_id
_entity_poly.type
_entity_poly.pdbx_seq_one_letter_code
_entity_poly.pdbx_strand_id
1 'polypeptide(L)'
;METTEINLEEHFQNKIDSEIRIEPKDWMPDAYRKTLVRQISQHAHSEIVGMLPEANWITRAPTLNRKKILLAKVQDEAGHGLYLYCAAETLGVTRDETINDLHSGKAKYSSIFNYPTLTWADMGAIGWLVDGAAILNQVPLCRASYGPYARAMVRICKEESFHQRQGYELMMKLAQGSPEQKAMAQDAFNRWWWPTLMMFGPKDADSGNTELSMKWRIKRFTNDELRQRFVDVSIPQAEYLGLTIPDPDLKFNEETRHYEFGEIDWDEFWKVVKGNGLCNKERIETRKKSFDDGAWVREAATAYHKKRKLREELSRKTV
;
A
#
# COMPACT_ATOMS: atom_id res chain seq x y z
N MET A 1 -40.45 28.51 16.29
CA MET A 1 -39.06 28.12 15.96
C MET A 1 -39.17 26.97 14.98
N GLU A 2 -38.99 27.25 13.69
CA GLU A 2 -38.90 26.20 12.68
C GLU A 2 -37.65 25.37 12.97
N THR A 3 -37.82 24.12 13.35
CA THR A 3 -36.76 23.12 13.27
C THR A 3 -36.44 22.94 11.80
N THR A 4 -35.39 23.59 11.33
CA THR A 4 -34.81 23.32 10.01
C THR A 4 -34.40 21.85 10.02
N GLU A 5 -35.11 21.00 9.28
CA GLU A 5 -34.69 19.61 9.06
C GLU A 5 -33.31 19.64 8.41
N ILE A 6 -32.28 19.25 9.17
CA ILE A 6 -30.92 19.17 8.63
C ILE A 6 -30.88 17.95 7.72
N ASN A 7 -30.84 18.17 6.41
CA ASN A 7 -30.51 17.13 5.46
C ASN A 7 -29.04 16.72 5.68
N LEU A 8 -28.84 15.55 6.30
CA LEU A 8 -27.52 15.04 6.66
C LEU A 8 -26.63 14.80 5.43
N GLU A 9 -27.21 14.38 4.30
CA GLU A 9 -26.48 14.17 3.05
C GLU A 9 -25.97 15.49 2.48
N GLU A 10 -26.80 16.52 2.48
CA GLU A 10 -26.41 17.86 2.04
C GLU A 10 -25.34 18.46 2.95
N HIS A 11 -25.49 18.32 4.27
CA HIS A 11 -24.48 18.79 5.22
C HIS A 11 -23.13 18.08 5.02
N PHE A 12 -23.14 16.77 4.79
CA PHE A 12 -21.94 16.01 4.46
C PHE A 12 -21.31 16.49 3.15
N GLN A 13 -22.10 16.64 2.07
CA GLN A 13 -21.57 17.09 0.79
C GLN A 13 -21.00 18.52 0.88
N ASN A 14 -21.66 19.42 1.62
CA ASN A 14 -21.14 20.77 1.88
C ASN A 14 -19.80 20.76 2.62
N LYS A 15 -19.61 19.84 3.59
CA LYS A 15 -18.30 19.64 4.24
C LYS A 15 -17.24 19.18 3.23
N ILE A 16 -17.56 18.16 2.42
CA ILE A 16 -16.65 17.65 1.38
C ILE A 16 -16.24 18.77 0.44
N ASP A 17 -17.20 19.53 -0.09
CA ASP A 17 -16.97 20.59 -1.07
C ASP A 17 -16.13 21.74 -0.50
N SER A 18 -16.31 22.02 0.80
CA SER A 18 -15.55 23.02 1.56
C SER A 18 -14.18 22.53 2.07
N GLU A 19 -13.72 21.33 1.67
CA GLU A 19 -12.46 20.71 2.16
C GLU A 19 -12.43 20.50 3.69
N ILE A 20 -13.59 20.43 4.34
CA ILE A 20 -13.69 20.12 5.76
C ILE A 20 -13.60 18.61 5.90
N ARG A 21 -12.57 18.14 6.62
CA ARG A 21 -12.36 16.72 6.85
C ARG A 21 -13.48 16.13 7.71
N ILE A 22 -13.91 14.93 7.32
CA ILE A 22 -14.85 14.10 8.06
C ILE A 22 -14.09 13.39 9.19
N GLU A 23 -14.61 13.48 10.41
CA GLU A 23 -14.04 12.85 11.60
C GLU A 23 -14.91 11.67 12.08
N PRO A 24 -14.39 10.78 12.96
CA PRO A 24 -15.09 9.54 13.34
C PRO A 24 -16.51 9.73 13.93
N LYS A 25 -16.76 10.86 14.58
CA LYS A 25 -18.06 11.19 15.20
C LYS A 25 -19.01 11.93 14.25
N ASP A 26 -18.53 12.36 13.09
CA ASP A 26 -19.39 12.99 12.10
C ASP A 26 -20.33 11.95 11.50
N TRP A 27 -21.54 12.40 11.17
CA TRP A 27 -22.39 11.64 10.26
C TRP A 27 -21.72 11.55 8.89
N MET A 28 -21.82 10.38 8.26
CA MET A 28 -21.32 10.14 6.90
C MET A 28 -22.21 9.08 6.23
N PRO A 29 -22.37 9.11 4.89
CA PRO A 29 -23.11 8.07 4.18
C PRO A 29 -22.54 6.67 4.43
N ASP A 30 -23.40 5.66 4.53
CA ASP A 30 -22.96 4.27 4.72
C ASP A 30 -22.06 3.78 3.58
N ALA A 31 -22.35 4.19 2.35
CA ALA A 31 -21.52 3.87 1.20
C ALA A 31 -20.13 4.55 1.27
N TYR A 32 -20.02 5.75 1.85
CA TYR A 32 -18.74 6.40 2.12
C TYR A 32 -17.94 5.62 3.17
N ARG A 33 -18.59 5.27 4.29
CA ARG A 33 -18.00 4.45 5.36
C ARG A 33 -17.49 3.11 4.82
N LYS A 34 -18.33 2.35 4.09
CA LYS A 34 -17.98 1.06 3.51
C LYS A 34 -16.82 1.16 2.50
N THR A 35 -16.81 2.21 1.68
CA THR A 35 -15.73 2.46 0.71
C THR A 35 -14.41 2.72 1.41
N LEU A 36 -14.41 3.53 2.47
CA LEU A 36 -13.21 3.79 3.27
C LEU A 36 -12.75 2.57 4.06
N VAL A 37 -13.66 1.82 4.69
CA VAL A 37 -13.32 0.55 5.35
C VAL A 37 -12.63 -0.37 4.34
N ARG A 38 -13.20 -0.54 3.15
CA ARG A 38 -12.60 -1.35 2.08
C ARG A 38 -11.21 -0.83 1.70
N GLN A 39 -11.07 0.47 1.42
CA GLN A 39 -9.80 1.00 0.94
C GLN A 39 -8.71 1.00 2.01
N ILE A 40 -9.00 1.47 3.23
CA ILE A 40 -8.02 1.59 4.31
C ILE A 40 -7.62 0.21 4.83
N SER A 41 -8.55 -0.75 4.95
CA SER A 41 -8.21 -2.12 5.33
C SER A 41 -7.33 -2.79 4.27
N GLN A 42 -7.66 -2.67 2.99
CA GLN A 42 -6.85 -3.23 1.91
C GLN A 42 -5.47 -2.55 1.80
N HIS A 43 -5.37 -1.27 2.14
CA HIS A 43 -4.10 -0.58 2.32
C HIS A 43 -3.29 -1.20 3.48
N ALA A 44 -3.91 -1.38 4.65
CA ALA A 44 -3.27 -2.04 5.79
C ALA A 44 -2.83 -3.47 5.47
N HIS A 45 -3.63 -4.21 4.71
CA HIS A 45 -3.28 -5.55 4.23
C HIS A 45 -2.09 -5.52 3.28
N SER A 46 -1.99 -4.47 2.45
CA SER A 46 -0.89 -4.25 1.53
C SER A 46 0.42 -4.12 2.29
N GLU A 47 0.46 -3.32 3.37
CA GLU A 47 1.66 -3.23 4.23
C GLU A 47 2.08 -4.59 4.77
N ILE A 48 1.13 -5.32 5.35
CA ILE A 48 1.41 -6.60 6.02
C ILE A 48 1.83 -7.70 5.05
N VAL A 49 1.27 -7.72 3.84
CA VAL A 49 1.64 -8.69 2.80
C VAL A 49 2.92 -8.27 2.09
N GLY A 50 3.18 -6.96 1.96
CA GLY A 50 4.40 -6.38 1.38
C GLY A 50 5.68 -6.76 2.10
N MET A 51 5.59 -6.96 3.42
CA MET A 51 6.70 -7.49 4.21
C MET A 51 7.22 -8.85 3.70
N LEU A 52 6.39 -9.69 3.06
CA LEU A 52 6.75 -11.06 2.68
C LEU A 52 7.80 -11.14 1.54
N PRO A 53 7.59 -10.52 0.37
CA PRO A 53 8.60 -10.53 -0.70
C PRO A 53 9.93 -9.92 -0.26
N GLU A 54 9.92 -8.93 0.62
CA GLU A 54 11.14 -8.30 1.15
C GLU A 54 11.82 -9.12 2.25
N ALA A 55 11.04 -9.67 3.18
CA ALA A 55 11.55 -10.56 4.23
C ALA A 55 12.26 -11.79 3.67
N ASN A 56 11.87 -12.23 2.47
CA ASN A 56 12.55 -13.28 1.72
C ASN A 56 14.06 -13.04 1.59
N TRP A 57 14.50 -11.77 1.50
CA TRP A 57 15.91 -11.41 1.30
C TRP A 57 16.63 -10.91 2.55
N ILE A 58 15.95 -10.74 3.69
CA ILE A 58 16.58 -10.27 4.95
C ILE A 58 17.80 -11.12 5.34
N THR A 59 17.70 -12.45 5.27
CA THR A 59 18.79 -13.34 5.66
C THR A 59 19.92 -13.38 4.64
N ARG A 60 19.63 -13.02 3.38
CA ARG A 60 20.51 -13.17 2.21
C ARG A 60 21.08 -11.86 1.67
N ALA A 61 20.75 -10.72 2.30
CA ALA A 61 21.26 -9.42 1.89
C ALA A 61 22.81 -9.42 1.84
N PRO A 62 23.43 -8.88 0.77
CA PRO A 62 24.84 -9.09 0.44
C PRO A 62 25.81 -8.33 1.35
N THR A 63 25.31 -7.36 2.13
CA THR A 63 26.12 -6.61 3.10
C THR A 63 25.31 -6.35 4.37
N LEU A 64 25.98 -6.19 5.51
CA LEU A 64 25.33 -5.82 6.77
C LEU A 64 24.64 -4.45 6.68
N ASN A 65 25.22 -3.51 5.93
CA ASN A 65 24.59 -2.19 5.75
C ASN A 65 23.25 -2.29 5.02
N ARG A 66 23.20 -3.05 3.90
CA ARG A 66 21.93 -3.26 3.18
C ARG A 66 20.95 -4.11 3.98
N LYS A 67 21.43 -5.11 4.74
CA LYS A 67 20.60 -5.90 5.66
C LYS A 67 19.92 -5.03 6.72
N LYS A 68 20.67 -4.11 7.32
CA LYS A 68 20.15 -3.16 8.32
C LYS A 68 19.08 -2.23 7.73
N ILE A 69 19.32 -1.70 6.53
CA ILE A 69 18.34 -0.85 5.83
C ILE A 69 17.05 -1.63 5.55
N LEU A 70 17.17 -2.85 5.01
CA LEU A 70 16.01 -3.70 4.71
C LEU A 70 15.22 -4.07 5.97
N LEU A 71 15.90 -4.38 7.08
CA LEU A 71 15.26 -4.62 8.37
C LEU A 71 14.48 -3.39 8.86
N ALA A 72 15.06 -2.19 8.74
CA ALA A 72 14.40 -0.95 9.12
C ALA A 72 13.15 -0.68 8.26
N LYS A 73 13.24 -0.89 6.93
CA LYS A 73 12.10 -0.76 6.02
C LYS A 73 10.96 -1.69 6.39
N VAL A 74 11.23 -3.00 6.49
CA VAL A 74 10.20 -4.01 6.81
C VAL A 74 9.62 -3.80 8.23
N GLN A 75 10.40 -3.26 9.16
CA GLN A 75 9.91 -2.84 10.47
C GLN A 75 8.91 -1.68 10.35
N ASP A 76 9.21 -0.67 9.54
CA ASP A 76 8.33 0.48 9.34
C ASP A 76 7.03 0.07 8.63
N GLU A 77 7.07 -0.83 7.64
CA GLU A 77 5.86 -1.39 7.00
C GLU A 77 4.91 -2.03 8.02
N ALA A 78 5.46 -2.76 9.00
CA ALA A 78 4.65 -3.32 10.09
C ALA A 78 3.98 -2.20 10.92
N GLY A 79 4.69 -1.11 11.18
CA GLY A 79 4.17 0.09 11.84
C GLY A 79 3.09 0.81 11.03
N HIS A 80 3.29 0.93 9.72
CA HIS A 80 2.33 1.56 8.79
C HIS A 80 1.04 0.77 8.75
N GLY A 81 1.13 -0.56 8.68
CA GLY A 81 -0.03 -1.45 8.79
C GLY A 81 -0.82 -1.19 10.07
N LEU A 82 -0.14 -1.00 11.21
CA LEU A 82 -0.80 -0.66 12.48
C LEU A 82 -1.51 0.70 12.43
N TYR A 83 -0.87 1.74 11.87
CA TYR A 83 -1.52 3.05 11.71
C TYR A 83 -2.80 2.95 10.87
N LEU A 84 -2.76 2.18 9.79
CA LEU A 84 -3.89 1.99 8.88
C LEU A 84 -5.01 1.16 9.51
N TYR A 85 -4.70 0.09 10.24
CA TYR A 85 -5.72 -0.64 11.00
C TYR A 85 -6.38 0.28 12.04
N CYS A 86 -5.60 1.06 12.80
CA CYS A 86 -6.16 2.03 13.73
C CYS A 86 -7.08 3.06 13.03
N ALA A 87 -6.71 3.54 11.85
CA ALA A 87 -7.56 4.44 11.06
C ALA A 87 -8.86 3.74 10.60
N ALA A 88 -8.79 2.48 10.15
CA ALA A 88 -9.95 1.70 9.77
C ALA A 88 -10.90 1.45 10.96
N GLU A 89 -10.37 1.17 12.15
CA GLU A 89 -11.18 0.91 13.33
C GLU A 89 -12.03 2.11 13.76
N THR A 90 -11.60 3.33 13.44
CA THR A 90 -12.41 4.54 13.69
C THR A 90 -13.71 4.60 12.85
N LEU A 91 -13.86 3.72 11.85
CA LEU A 91 -15.08 3.58 11.05
C LEU A 91 -16.05 2.52 11.59
N GLY A 92 -15.70 1.83 12.69
CA GLY A 92 -16.57 0.89 13.39
C GLY A 92 -16.35 -0.59 13.06
N VAL A 93 -15.29 -0.92 12.32
CA VAL A 93 -14.81 -2.31 12.16
C VAL A 93 -13.74 -2.62 13.20
N THR A 94 -13.49 -3.90 13.46
CA THR A 94 -12.35 -4.35 14.24
C THR A 94 -11.21 -4.79 13.33
N ARG A 95 -9.97 -4.68 13.80
CA ARG A 95 -8.81 -5.21 13.09
C ARG A 95 -8.95 -6.71 12.79
N ASP A 96 -9.45 -7.50 13.73
CA ASP A 96 -9.62 -8.96 13.56
C ASP A 96 -10.61 -9.28 12.43
N GLU A 97 -11.72 -8.55 12.31
CA GLU A 97 -12.64 -8.69 11.17
C GLU A 97 -11.95 -8.41 9.84
N THR A 98 -11.15 -7.34 9.76
CA THR A 98 -10.43 -7.02 8.52
C THR A 98 -9.37 -8.07 8.17
N ILE A 99 -8.65 -8.62 9.15
CA ILE A 99 -7.69 -9.71 8.93
C ILE A 99 -8.40 -10.98 8.46
N ASN A 100 -9.57 -11.29 9.02
CA ASN A 100 -10.39 -12.41 8.56
C ASN A 100 -10.89 -12.21 7.13
N ASP A 101 -11.27 -10.99 6.75
CA ASP A 101 -11.64 -10.65 5.38
C ASP A 101 -10.45 -10.85 4.42
N LEU A 102 -9.22 -10.49 4.82
CA LEU A 102 -8.01 -10.80 4.05
C LEU A 102 -7.79 -12.32 3.91
N HIS A 103 -7.81 -13.05 5.02
CA HIS A 103 -7.55 -14.50 5.01
C HIS A 103 -8.61 -15.27 4.22
N SER A 104 -9.87 -14.88 4.28
CA SER A 104 -10.94 -15.50 3.49
C SER A 104 -10.87 -15.17 1.99
N GLY A 105 -10.06 -14.18 1.60
CA GLY A 105 -10.00 -13.68 0.23
C GLY A 105 -11.13 -12.70 -0.13
N LYS A 106 -11.94 -12.30 0.85
CA LYS A 106 -13.00 -11.28 0.68
C LYS A 106 -12.42 -9.89 0.48
N ALA A 107 -11.36 -9.54 1.23
CA ALA A 107 -10.59 -8.32 1.04
C ALA A 107 -9.29 -8.59 0.28
N LYS A 108 -8.86 -7.59 -0.48
CA LYS A 108 -7.65 -7.64 -1.30
C LYS A 108 -6.46 -7.01 -0.59
N TYR A 109 -5.30 -7.10 -1.23
CA TYR A 109 -4.10 -6.31 -0.98
C TYR A 109 -3.53 -5.91 -2.35
N SER A 110 -2.53 -5.02 -2.37
CA SER A 110 -1.93 -4.53 -3.61
C SER A 110 -1.45 -5.69 -4.49
N SER A 111 -1.76 -5.60 -5.79
CA SER A 111 -1.42 -6.63 -6.79
C SER A 111 0.07 -6.93 -6.83
N ILE A 112 0.91 -5.92 -6.58
CA ILE A 112 2.36 -5.96 -6.69
C ILE A 112 3.04 -7.00 -5.79
N PHE A 113 2.46 -7.32 -4.64
CA PHE A 113 3.06 -8.27 -3.69
C PHE A 113 2.88 -9.74 -4.09
N ASN A 114 2.22 -9.98 -5.24
CA ASN A 114 2.06 -11.30 -5.83
C ASN A 114 3.20 -11.69 -6.78
N TYR A 115 4.19 -10.84 -6.95
CA TYR A 115 5.37 -11.10 -7.77
C TYR A 115 6.53 -11.62 -6.91
N PRO A 116 7.33 -12.59 -7.40
CA PRO A 116 8.40 -13.21 -6.63
C PRO A 116 9.68 -12.37 -6.66
N THR A 117 10.44 -12.39 -5.56
CA THR A 117 11.74 -11.71 -5.45
C THR A 117 12.88 -12.70 -5.73
N LEU A 118 13.32 -12.75 -6.98
CA LEU A 118 14.20 -13.80 -7.50
C LEU A 118 15.69 -13.52 -7.29
N THR A 119 16.08 -12.25 -7.26
CA THR A 119 17.46 -11.79 -7.10
C THR A 119 17.54 -10.67 -6.06
N TRP A 120 18.76 -10.28 -5.66
CA TRP A 120 18.92 -9.16 -4.74
C TRP A 120 18.48 -7.82 -5.35
N ALA A 121 18.60 -7.67 -6.68
CA ALA A 121 18.17 -6.45 -7.37
C ALA A 121 16.66 -6.18 -7.23
N ASP A 122 15.86 -7.22 -7.00
CA ASP A 122 14.43 -7.08 -6.71
C ASP A 122 14.15 -6.20 -5.49
N MET A 123 15.03 -6.19 -4.47
CA MET A 123 14.90 -5.29 -3.32
C MET A 123 15.12 -3.83 -3.71
N GLY A 124 15.99 -3.60 -4.70
CA GLY A 124 16.18 -2.27 -5.28
C GLY A 124 14.99 -1.85 -6.13
N ALA A 125 14.47 -2.74 -6.96
CA ALA A 125 13.31 -2.46 -7.81
C ALA A 125 12.03 -2.23 -6.98
N ILE A 126 11.78 -3.02 -5.93
CA ILE A 126 10.68 -2.78 -4.98
C ILE A 126 10.88 -1.44 -4.29
N GLY A 127 12.02 -1.27 -3.61
CA GLY A 127 12.29 -0.02 -2.90
C GLY A 127 12.29 1.21 -3.80
N TRP A 128 12.59 1.11 -5.09
CA TRP A 128 12.57 2.28 -5.99
C TRP A 128 11.22 2.48 -6.68
N LEU A 129 10.79 1.49 -7.46
CA LEU A 129 9.62 1.57 -8.34
C LEU A 129 8.33 1.38 -7.54
N VAL A 130 8.25 0.30 -6.76
CA VAL A 130 7.03 -0.07 -6.03
C VAL A 130 6.73 0.96 -4.95
N ASP A 131 7.72 1.29 -4.11
CA ASP A 131 7.56 2.36 -3.11
C ASP A 131 7.36 3.73 -3.79
N GLY A 132 8.01 3.98 -4.94
CA GLY A 132 7.81 5.21 -5.71
C GLY A 132 6.36 5.38 -6.18
N ALA A 133 5.75 4.31 -6.69
CA ALA A 133 4.35 4.28 -7.08
C ALA A 133 3.42 4.41 -5.87
N ALA A 134 3.75 3.73 -4.77
CA ALA A 134 3.02 3.84 -3.50
C ALA A 134 3.01 5.29 -2.99
N ILE A 135 4.16 5.95 -2.91
CA ILE A 135 4.30 7.35 -2.52
C ILE A 135 3.47 8.26 -3.42
N LEU A 136 3.52 8.06 -4.74
CA LEU A 136 2.77 8.90 -5.67
C LEU A 136 1.25 8.76 -5.49
N ASN A 137 0.78 7.58 -5.10
CA ASN A 137 -0.61 7.34 -4.73
C ASN A 137 -0.96 7.88 -3.33
N GLN A 138 -0.02 7.81 -2.38
CA GLN A 138 -0.23 8.14 -0.96
C GLN A 138 -0.14 9.63 -0.64
N VAL A 139 0.76 10.37 -1.29
CA VAL A 139 0.93 11.81 -1.05
C VAL A 139 -0.38 12.58 -1.29
N PRO A 140 -1.14 12.34 -2.39
CA PRO A 140 -2.46 12.93 -2.56
C PRO A 140 -3.45 12.57 -1.44
N LEU A 141 -3.35 11.36 -0.86
CA LEU A 141 -4.22 10.90 0.22
C LEU A 141 -3.95 11.60 1.56
N CYS A 142 -2.84 12.35 1.69
CA CYS A 142 -2.66 13.30 2.81
C CYS A 142 -3.74 14.40 2.83
N ARG A 143 -4.45 14.60 1.71
CA ARG A 143 -5.62 15.48 1.56
C ARG A 143 -6.92 14.71 1.28
N ALA A 144 -6.97 13.42 1.61
CA ALA A 144 -8.22 12.67 1.60
C ALA A 144 -9.24 13.30 2.56
N SER A 145 -10.53 13.17 2.24
CA SER A 145 -11.61 13.76 3.02
C SER A 145 -11.78 13.17 4.41
N TYR A 146 -11.34 11.93 4.66
CA TYR A 146 -11.42 11.32 5.99
C TYR A 146 -10.20 11.64 6.85
N GLY A 147 -10.42 12.34 7.96
CA GLY A 147 -9.36 12.87 8.82
C GLY A 147 -8.36 11.82 9.34
N PRO A 148 -8.81 10.72 9.95
CA PRO A 148 -7.91 9.67 10.44
C PRO A 148 -7.01 9.10 9.35
N TYR A 149 -7.56 8.87 8.15
CA TYR A 149 -6.78 8.32 7.04
C TYR A 149 -5.76 9.33 6.51
N ALA A 150 -6.18 10.59 6.30
CA ALA A 150 -5.27 11.65 5.87
C ALA A 150 -4.10 11.86 6.85
N ARG A 151 -4.36 11.78 8.15
CA ARG A 151 -3.30 11.91 9.18
C ARG A 151 -2.35 10.71 9.20
N ALA A 152 -2.83 9.49 8.97
CA ALA A 152 -1.99 8.32 8.82
C ALA A 152 -1.06 8.46 7.60
N MET A 153 -1.60 8.88 6.46
CA MET A 153 -0.83 9.11 5.23
C MET A 153 0.30 10.13 5.42
N VAL A 154 0.09 11.19 6.20
CA VAL A 154 1.15 12.17 6.49
C VAL A 154 2.34 11.55 7.22
N ARG A 155 2.11 10.58 8.13
CA ARG A 155 3.21 9.88 8.83
C ARG A 155 3.89 8.88 7.92
N ILE A 156 3.09 8.05 7.26
CA ILE A 156 3.57 7.00 6.34
C ILE A 156 4.43 7.61 5.23
N CYS A 157 3.96 8.66 4.55
CA CYS A 157 4.71 9.31 3.47
C CYS A 157 6.05 9.91 3.93
N LYS A 158 6.14 10.39 5.19
CA LYS A 158 7.40 10.92 5.74
C LYS A 158 8.44 9.82 5.91
N GLU A 159 8.01 8.63 6.33
CA GLU A 159 8.87 7.49 6.60
C GLU A 159 9.25 6.77 5.29
N GLU A 160 8.27 6.49 4.41
CA GLU A 160 8.50 5.77 3.15
C GLU A 160 9.40 6.50 2.16
N SER A 161 9.33 7.83 2.08
CA SER A 161 10.18 8.59 1.15
C SER A 161 11.69 8.38 1.40
N PHE A 162 12.06 8.09 2.65
CA PHE A 162 13.43 7.72 2.99
C PHE A 162 13.78 6.33 2.44
N HIS A 163 12.94 5.33 2.67
CA HIS A 163 13.15 3.96 2.19
C HIS A 163 13.19 3.90 0.66
N GLN A 164 12.34 4.70 0.01
CA GLN A 164 12.30 4.77 -1.44
C GLN A 164 13.64 5.23 -2.03
N ARG A 165 14.24 6.26 -1.41
CA ARG A 165 15.58 6.73 -1.78
C ARG A 165 16.63 5.64 -1.59
N GLN A 166 16.56 4.87 -0.49
CA GLN A 166 17.51 3.79 -0.23
C GLN A 166 17.40 2.66 -1.26
N GLY A 167 16.19 2.39 -1.79
CA GLY A 167 15.95 1.47 -2.90
C GLY A 167 16.58 1.96 -4.21
N TYR A 168 16.38 3.23 -4.55
CA TYR A 168 17.03 3.83 -5.72
C TYR A 168 18.56 3.79 -5.62
N GLU A 169 19.13 4.10 -4.45
CA GLU A 169 20.58 3.99 -4.23
C GLU A 169 21.09 2.54 -4.39
N LEU A 170 20.28 1.53 -4.09
CA LEU A 170 20.64 0.13 -4.32
C LEU A 170 20.76 -0.13 -5.82
N MET A 171 19.74 0.27 -6.60
CA MET A 171 19.74 0.13 -8.05
C MET A 171 20.92 0.87 -8.69
N MET A 172 21.20 2.10 -8.22
CA MET A 172 22.37 2.86 -8.65
C MET A 172 23.69 2.13 -8.41
N LYS A 173 23.86 1.49 -7.25
CA LYS A 173 25.08 0.71 -6.96
C LYS A 173 25.23 -0.51 -7.85
N LEU A 174 24.13 -1.16 -8.23
CA LEU A 174 24.17 -2.28 -9.18
C LEU A 174 24.47 -1.81 -10.60
N ALA A 175 23.83 -0.71 -11.04
CA ALA A 175 24.03 -0.11 -12.35
C ALA A 175 25.47 0.42 -12.58
N GLN A 176 26.16 0.81 -11.50
CA GLN A 176 27.57 1.22 -11.50
C GLN A 176 28.55 0.07 -11.23
N GLY A 177 28.04 -1.15 -11.05
CA GLY A 177 28.80 -2.32 -10.65
C GLY A 177 29.43 -3.13 -11.80
N SER A 178 29.69 -4.41 -11.53
CA SER A 178 30.16 -5.37 -12.53
C SER A 178 29.11 -5.63 -13.63
N PRO A 179 29.49 -6.21 -14.78
CA PRO A 179 28.53 -6.59 -15.82
C PRO A 179 27.36 -7.44 -15.29
N GLU A 180 27.62 -8.37 -14.36
CA GLU A 180 26.61 -9.23 -13.74
C GLU A 180 25.66 -8.43 -12.84
N GLN A 181 26.16 -7.42 -12.12
CA GLN A 181 25.33 -6.55 -11.28
C GLN A 181 24.42 -5.66 -12.15
N LYS A 182 24.94 -5.14 -13.26
CA LYS A 182 24.14 -4.38 -14.23
C LYS A 182 23.06 -5.23 -14.87
N ALA A 183 23.40 -6.45 -15.29
CA ALA A 183 22.43 -7.39 -15.84
C ALA A 183 21.34 -7.77 -14.82
N MET A 184 21.72 -7.97 -13.55
CA MET A 184 20.76 -8.24 -12.47
C MET A 184 19.81 -7.05 -12.22
N ALA A 185 20.33 -5.81 -12.27
CA ALA A 185 19.51 -4.61 -12.16
C ALA A 185 18.52 -4.49 -13.33
N GLN A 186 18.98 -4.73 -14.56
CA GLN A 186 18.12 -4.69 -15.74
C GLN A 186 17.04 -5.78 -15.70
N ASP A 187 17.38 -7.01 -15.30
CA ASP A 187 16.40 -8.10 -15.16
C ASP A 187 15.33 -7.78 -14.12
N ALA A 188 15.71 -7.27 -12.95
CA ALA A 188 14.73 -6.84 -11.95
C ALA A 188 13.86 -5.69 -12.49
N PHE A 189 14.46 -4.67 -13.11
CA PHE A 189 13.71 -3.57 -13.71
C PHE A 189 12.68 -4.07 -14.74
N ASN A 190 13.08 -4.98 -15.62
CA ASN A 190 12.21 -5.58 -16.63
C ASN A 190 10.98 -6.27 -16.01
N ARG A 191 11.19 -7.06 -14.96
CA ARG A 191 10.12 -7.82 -14.31
C ARG A 191 9.20 -6.96 -13.45
N TRP A 192 9.70 -5.86 -12.87
CA TRP A 192 8.93 -5.02 -11.94
C TRP A 192 8.26 -3.81 -12.59
N TRP A 193 8.66 -3.40 -13.81
CA TRP A 193 8.12 -2.23 -14.50
C TRP A 193 6.58 -2.28 -14.65
N TRP A 194 6.07 -3.24 -15.43
CA TRP A 194 4.64 -3.36 -15.71
C TRP A 194 3.80 -3.65 -14.46
N PRO A 195 4.20 -4.57 -13.56
CA PRO A 195 3.50 -4.75 -12.29
C PRO A 195 3.39 -3.48 -11.46
N THR A 196 4.41 -2.62 -11.47
CA THR A 196 4.37 -1.33 -10.76
C THR A 196 3.32 -0.41 -11.38
N LEU A 197 3.22 -0.31 -12.72
CA LEU A 197 2.20 0.50 -13.39
C LEU A 197 0.77 0.01 -13.10
N MET A 198 0.61 -1.30 -12.88
CA MET A 198 -0.67 -1.91 -12.47
C MET A 198 -1.10 -1.52 -11.03
N MET A 199 -0.19 -1.03 -10.17
CA MET A 199 -0.53 -0.62 -8.80
C MET A 199 -1.51 0.54 -8.75
N PHE A 200 -1.51 1.40 -9.78
CA PHE A 200 -2.44 2.52 -9.87
C PHE A 200 -3.89 2.06 -10.13
N GLY A 201 -4.13 0.78 -10.38
CA GLY A 201 -5.45 0.21 -10.62
C GLY A 201 -5.82 0.15 -12.11
N PRO A 202 -7.07 -0.23 -12.44
CA PRO A 202 -7.54 -0.35 -13.81
C PRO A 202 -7.59 1.01 -14.51
N LYS A 203 -7.81 1.02 -15.83
CA LYS A 203 -8.16 2.22 -16.59
C LYS A 203 -9.32 2.98 -15.92
N ASP A 204 -9.35 4.30 -16.08
CA ASP A 204 -10.40 5.11 -15.48
C ASP A 204 -11.80 4.69 -15.95
N ALA A 205 -11.93 4.31 -17.23
CA ALA A 205 -13.17 3.81 -17.83
C ALA A 205 -13.67 2.48 -17.21
N ASP A 206 -12.75 1.67 -16.65
CA ASP A 206 -13.05 0.36 -16.07
C ASP A 206 -13.13 0.39 -14.52
N SER A 207 -12.98 1.58 -13.92
CA SER A 207 -12.92 1.74 -12.47
C SER A 207 -14.28 2.08 -11.86
N GLY A 208 -15.01 1.05 -11.43
CA GLY A 208 -16.33 1.22 -10.78
C GLY A 208 -16.35 1.98 -9.45
N ASN A 209 -15.19 2.36 -8.89
CA ASN A 209 -15.11 3.14 -7.64
C ASN A 209 -14.62 4.58 -7.85
N THR A 210 -14.06 4.93 -9.02
CA THR A 210 -13.38 6.23 -9.22
C THR A 210 -14.35 7.40 -9.08
N GLU A 211 -15.49 7.36 -9.75
CA GLU A 211 -16.48 8.45 -9.75
C GLU A 211 -16.88 8.87 -8.33
N LEU A 212 -17.33 7.89 -7.54
CA LEU A 212 -17.80 8.12 -6.17
C LEU A 212 -16.65 8.54 -5.24
N SER A 213 -15.47 7.93 -5.40
CA SER A 213 -14.29 8.26 -4.59
C SER A 213 -13.78 9.69 -4.87
N MET A 214 -13.89 10.15 -6.12
CA MET A 214 -13.55 11.52 -6.51
C MET A 214 -14.62 12.51 -6.00
N LYS A 215 -15.91 12.20 -6.17
CA LYS A 215 -17.02 13.02 -5.64
C LYS A 215 -16.87 13.27 -4.14
N TRP A 216 -16.49 12.25 -3.38
CA TRP A 216 -16.28 12.37 -1.94
C TRP A 216 -14.85 12.75 -1.53
N ARG A 217 -13.98 13.10 -2.49
CA ARG A 217 -12.58 13.47 -2.26
C ARG A 217 -11.81 12.44 -1.40
N ILE A 218 -12.21 11.17 -1.47
CA ILE A 218 -11.43 10.04 -0.96
C ILE A 218 -10.20 9.87 -1.85
N LYS A 219 -10.41 9.99 -3.16
CA LYS A 219 -9.37 10.02 -4.19
C LYS A 219 -9.27 11.46 -4.73
N ARG A 220 -8.06 11.89 -5.06
CA ARG A 220 -7.78 13.27 -5.52
C ARG A 220 -7.35 13.36 -6.98
N PHE A 221 -6.88 12.26 -7.54
CA PHE A 221 -6.43 12.10 -8.93
C PHE A 221 -6.97 10.79 -9.45
N THR A 222 -7.13 10.65 -10.76
CA THR A 222 -7.57 9.40 -11.36
C THR A 222 -6.47 8.33 -11.38
N ASN A 223 -6.78 7.10 -11.79
CA ASN A 223 -5.78 6.03 -11.84
C ASN A 223 -4.76 6.35 -12.93
N ASP A 224 -5.26 6.75 -14.10
CA ASP A 224 -4.44 7.03 -15.27
C ASP A 224 -3.60 8.32 -15.07
N GLU A 225 -4.14 9.34 -14.41
CA GLU A 225 -3.38 10.55 -14.05
C GLU A 225 -2.15 10.26 -13.18
N LEU A 226 -2.31 9.40 -12.15
CA LEU A 226 -1.20 9.03 -11.28
C LEU A 226 -0.21 8.12 -11.99
N ARG A 227 -0.70 7.18 -12.80
CA ARG A 227 0.15 6.30 -13.61
C ARG A 227 1.01 7.12 -14.58
N GLN A 228 0.43 8.08 -15.30
CA GLN A 228 1.16 8.93 -16.24
C GLN A 228 2.26 9.72 -15.51
N ARG A 229 1.93 10.36 -14.39
CA ARG A 229 2.92 11.07 -13.57
C ARG A 229 4.06 10.17 -13.12
N PHE A 230 3.75 8.92 -12.74
CA PHE A 230 4.77 7.96 -12.35
C PHE A 230 5.72 7.63 -13.50
N VAL A 231 5.18 7.40 -14.70
CA VAL A 231 6.01 7.18 -15.90
C VAL A 231 6.91 8.39 -16.12
N ASP A 232 6.34 9.60 -16.16
CA ASP A 232 7.11 10.82 -16.45
C ASP A 232 8.28 11.08 -15.48
N VAL A 233 8.12 10.72 -14.20
CA VAL A 233 9.20 10.87 -13.22
C VAL A 233 10.18 9.71 -13.21
N SER A 234 9.73 8.51 -13.57
CA SER A 234 10.53 7.27 -13.49
C SER A 234 11.43 7.07 -14.71
N ILE A 235 11.01 7.48 -15.91
CA ILE A 235 11.82 7.32 -17.13
C ILE A 235 13.18 8.02 -17.02
N PRO A 236 13.28 9.33 -16.66
CA PRO A 236 14.58 9.99 -16.53
C PRO A 236 15.48 9.37 -15.45
N GLN A 237 14.88 8.78 -14.41
CA GLN A 237 15.61 8.06 -13.37
C GLN A 237 16.20 6.75 -13.91
N ALA A 238 15.44 5.99 -14.71
CA ALA A 238 15.92 4.79 -15.37
C ALA A 238 17.05 5.09 -16.37
N GLU A 239 16.89 6.15 -17.18
CA GLU A 239 17.90 6.62 -18.12
C GLU A 239 19.20 7.04 -17.42
N TYR A 240 19.10 7.74 -16.28
CA TYR A 240 20.27 8.09 -15.47
C TYR A 240 21.04 6.85 -14.98
N LEU A 241 20.33 5.76 -14.68
CA LEU A 241 20.95 4.49 -14.31
C LEU A 241 21.48 3.69 -15.51
N GLY A 242 21.24 4.14 -16.75
CA GLY A 242 21.57 3.42 -17.96
C GLY A 242 20.74 2.15 -18.16
N LEU A 243 19.53 2.11 -17.60
CA LEU A 243 18.57 1.01 -17.78
C LEU A 243 17.74 1.25 -19.04
N THR A 244 17.43 0.17 -19.75
CA THR A 244 16.48 0.18 -20.86
C THR A 244 15.06 -0.06 -20.36
N ILE A 245 14.08 0.65 -20.92
CA ILE A 245 12.68 0.48 -20.52
C ILE A 245 12.06 -0.70 -21.29
N PRO A 246 11.40 -1.67 -20.61
CA PRO A 246 10.83 -2.86 -21.25
C PRO A 246 9.49 -2.52 -21.92
N ASP A 247 9.48 -1.46 -22.73
CA ASP A 247 8.32 -0.94 -23.44
C ASP A 247 8.76 -0.42 -24.83
N PRO A 248 8.58 -1.23 -25.89
CA PRO A 248 8.94 -0.83 -27.24
C PRO A 248 8.13 0.35 -27.80
N ASP A 249 6.95 0.61 -27.24
CA ASP A 249 6.04 1.68 -27.68
C ASP A 249 6.31 3.01 -26.96
N LEU A 250 7.23 3.01 -25.99
CA LEU A 250 7.59 4.19 -25.22
C LEU A 250 8.17 5.29 -26.12
N LYS A 251 7.57 6.48 -26.07
CA LYS A 251 8.08 7.67 -26.74
C LYS A 251 7.72 8.94 -25.98
N PHE A 252 8.64 9.90 -25.98
CA PHE A 252 8.35 11.22 -25.44
C PHE A 252 7.54 12.04 -26.45
N ASN A 253 6.39 12.56 -26.04
CA ASN A 253 5.60 13.48 -26.85
C ASN A 253 5.94 14.93 -26.46
N GLU A 254 6.60 15.66 -27.37
CA GLU A 254 7.02 17.06 -27.17
C GLU A 254 5.84 18.02 -26.99
N GLU A 255 4.68 17.75 -27.62
CA GLU A 255 3.50 18.61 -27.55
C GLU A 255 2.82 18.52 -26.17
N THR A 256 2.65 17.29 -25.67
CA THR A 256 1.97 17.04 -24.38
C THR A 256 2.93 17.07 -23.20
N ARG A 257 4.24 16.96 -23.46
CA ARG A 257 5.32 16.83 -22.46
C ARG A 257 5.16 15.61 -21.55
N HIS A 258 4.55 14.56 -22.08
CA HIS A 258 4.34 13.28 -21.41
C HIS A 258 5.00 12.16 -22.20
N TYR A 259 5.42 11.11 -21.49
CA TYR A 259 5.78 9.85 -22.15
C TYR A 259 4.51 9.09 -22.50
N GLU A 260 4.31 8.82 -23.79
CA GLU A 260 3.34 7.82 -24.24
C GLU A 260 3.97 6.44 -24.05
N PHE A 261 3.29 5.55 -23.32
CA PHE A 261 3.76 4.20 -23.00
C PHE A 261 2.79 3.15 -23.55
N GLY A 262 3.29 1.94 -23.75
CA GLY A 262 2.56 0.81 -24.31
C GLY A 262 1.38 0.33 -23.45
N GLU A 263 0.57 -0.55 -24.02
CA GLU A 263 -0.62 -1.07 -23.36
C GLU A 263 -0.24 -2.04 -22.21
N ILE A 264 -0.90 -1.87 -21.05
CA ILE A 264 -0.75 -2.79 -19.92
C ILE A 264 -1.46 -4.10 -20.24
N ASP A 265 -0.87 -5.23 -19.86
CA ASP A 265 -1.56 -6.52 -19.86
C ASP A 265 -2.66 -6.55 -18.78
N TRP A 266 -3.87 -6.13 -19.15
CA TRP A 266 -5.02 -6.12 -18.25
C TRP A 266 -5.54 -7.52 -17.92
N ASP A 267 -5.28 -8.51 -18.77
CA ASP A 267 -5.64 -9.90 -18.49
C ASP A 267 -4.78 -10.44 -17.35
N GLU A 268 -3.47 -10.15 -17.36
CA GLU A 268 -2.58 -10.39 -16.23
C GLU A 268 -3.06 -9.67 -14.98
N PHE A 269 -3.33 -8.35 -15.07
CA PHE A 269 -3.82 -7.55 -13.94
C PHE A 269 -5.04 -8.21 -13.27
N TRP A 270 -6.07 -8.54 -14.06
CA TRP A 270 -7.29 -9.14 -13.51
C TRP A 270 -7.07 -10.55 -13.00
N LYS A 271 -6.17 -11.33 -13.62
CA LYS A 271 -5.78 -12.66 -13.12
C LYS A 271 -5.14 -12.55 -11.73
N VAL A 272 -4.20 -11.62 -11.54
CA VAL A 272 -3.53 -11.36 -10.26
C VAL A 272 -4.52 -10.85 -9.21
N VAL A 273 -5.37 -9.88 -9.55
CA VAL A 273 -6.38 -9.30 -8.65
C VAL A 273 -7.42 -10.33 -8.20
N LYS A 274 -7.71 -11.35 -9.03
CA LYS A 274 -8.62 -12.46 -8.72
C LYS A 274 -7.96 -13.61 -7.96
N GLY A 275 -6.69 -13.48 -7.57
CA GLY A 275 -6.00 -14.49 -6.76
C GLY A 275 -5.21 -15.54 -7.55
N ASN A 276 -5.03 -15.36 -8.86
CA ASN A 276 -4.41 -16.36 -9.75
C ASN A 276 -3.05 -15.91 -10.31
N GLY A 277 -2.38 -14.96 -9.66
CA GLY A 277 -1.01 -14.56 -9.96
C GLY A 277 0.03 -15.51 -9.33
N LEU A 278 1.30 -15.19 -9.53
CA LEU A 278 2.42 -16.09 -9.22
C LEU A 278 2.49 -16.49 -7.74
N CYS A 279 2.32 -15.52 -6.82
CA CYS A 279 2.50 -15.77 -5.40
C CYS A 279 1.22 -15.64 -4.56
N ASN A 280 0.05 -15.34 -5.14
CA ASN A 280 -1.18 -15.05 -4.37
C ASN A 280 -1.49 -16.12 -3.31
N LYS A 281 -1.45 -17.39 -3.72
CA LYS A 281 -1.69 -18.54 -2.86
C LYS A 281 -0.66 -18.61 -1.73
N GLU A 282 0.62 -18.55 -2.07
CA GLU A 282 1.73 -18.57 -1.11
C GLU A 282 1.62 -17.44 -0.08
N ARG A 283 1.31 -16.20 -0.51
CA ARG A 283 1.18 -15.04 0.37
C ARG A 283 0.07 -15.23 1.40
N ILE A 284 -1.13 -15.64 0.95
CA ILE A 284 -2.27 -15.86 1.85
C ILE A 284 -2.03 -17.07 2.77
N GLU A 285 -1.50 -18.17 2.24
CA GLU A 285 -1.18 -19.35 3.05
C GLU A 285 -0.14 -19.03 4.14
N THR A 286 0.88 -18.24 3.80
CA THR A 286 1.89 -17.78 4.78
C THR A 286 1.26 -16.95 5.89
N ARG A 287 0.36 -16.02 5.54
CA ARG A 287 -0.37 -15.19 6.53
C ARG A 287 -1.27 -16.03 7.43
N LYS A 288 -2.05 -16.95 6.85
CA LYS A 288 -2.91 -17.88 7.60
C LYS A 288 -2.10 -18.74 8.54
N LYS A 289 -1.05 -19.39 8.03
CA LYS A 289 -0.17 -20.25 8.82
C LYS A 289 0.43 -19.49 9.99
N SER A 290 0.96 -18.28 9.77
CA SER A 290 1.50 -17.45 10.85
C SER A 290 0.43 -17.08 11.89
N PHE A 291 -0.80 -16.83 11.46
CA PHE A 291 -1.91 -16.56 12.36
C PHE A 291 -2.30 -17.82 13.15
N ASP A 292 -2.49 -18.95 12.51
CA ASP A 292 -2.93 -20.20 13.13
C ASP A 292 -1.86 -20.75 14.09
N ASP A 293 -0.60 -20.81 13.66
CA ASP A 293 0.52 -21.25 14.51
C ASP A 293 0.75 -20.30 15.69
N GLY A 294 0.40 -19.03 15.54
CA GLY A 294 0.48 -18.02 16.60
C GLY A 294 -0.69 -18.02 17.57
N ALA A 295 -1.70 -18.89 17.38
CA ALA A 295 -2.91 -18.90 18.22
C ALA A 295 -2.59 -19.08 19.70
N TRP A 296 -1.74 -20.05 20.04
CA TRP A 296 -1.34 -20.33 21.42
C TRP A 296 -0.68 -19.11 22.09
N VAL A 297 0.09 -18.31 21.35
CA VAL A 297 0.72 -17.08 21.87
C VAL A 297 -0.34 -16.04 22.22
N ARG A 298 -1.33 -15.84 21.34
CA ARG A 298 -2.43 -14.89 21.57
C ARG A 298 -3.33 -15.31 22.73
N GLU A 299 -3.63 -16.61 22.81
CA GLU A 299 -4.38 -17.20 23.91
C GLU A 299 -3.64 -17.07 25.24
N ALA A 300 -2.33 -17.38 25.27
CA ALA A 300 -1.49 -17.23 26.44
C ALA A 300 -1.45 -15.77 26.94
N ALA A 301 -1.29 -14.80 26.04
CA ALA A 301 -1.31 -13.37 26.37
C ALA A 301 -2.64 -12.95 27.00
N THR A 302 -3.76 -13.42 26.43
CA THR A 302 -5.11 -13.12 26.92
C THR A 302 -5.35 -13.76 28.29
N ALA A 303 -4.98 -15.02 28.48
CA ALA A 303 -5.11 -15.72 29.76
C ALA A 303 -4.26 -15.04 30.86
N TYR A 304 -3.03 -14.64 30.54
CA TYR A 304 -2.16 -13.89 31.44
C TYR A 304 -2.77 -12.55 31.85
N HIS A 305 -3.31 -11.79 30.88
CA HIS A 305 -3.98 -10.52 31.16
C HIS A 305 -5.22 -10.68 32.05
N LYS A 306 -6.06 -11.68 31.80
CA LYS A 306 -7.22 -12.00 32.65
C LYS A 306 -6.80 -12.29 34.11
N LYS A 307 -5.74 -13.09 34.30
CA LYS A 307 -5.18 -13.38 35.63
C LYS A 307 -4.64 -12.14 36.33
N ARG A 308 -3.94 -11.26 35.59
CA ARG A 308 -3.44 -9.97 36.09
C ARG A 308 -4.57 -9.08 36.58
N LYS A 309 -5.62 -8.91 35.76
CA LYS A 309 -6.78 -8.06 36.08
C LYS A 309 -7.53 -8.56 37.32
N LEU A 310 -7.75 -9.88 37.44
CA LEU A 310 -8.40 -10.47 38.61
C LEU A 310 -7.61 -10.22 39.90
N ARG A 311 -6.28 -10.32 39.86
CA ARG A 311 -5.41 -10.02 41.01
C ARG A 311 -5.49 -8.56 41.43
N GLU A 312 -5.51 -7.64 40.47
CA GLU A 312 -5.66 -6.20 40.73
C GLU A 312 -7.02 -5.89 41.36
N GLU A 313 -8.10 -6.47 40.84
CA GLU A 313 -9.46 -6.30 41.40
C GLU A 313 -9.56 -6.86 42.83
N LEU A 314 -8.99 -8.04 43.10
CA LEU A 314 -8.94 -8.60 44.46
C LEU A 314 -8.14 -7.70 45.41
N SER A 315 -6.98 -7.19 44.97
CA SER A 315 -6.17 -6.30 45.80
C SER A 315 -6.89 -4.99 46.15
N ARG A 316 -7.67 -4.42 45.22
CA ARG A 316 -8.45 -3.20 45.46
C ARG A 316 -9.66 -3.40 46.38
N LYS A 317 -10.19 -4.62 46.47
CA LYS A 317 -11.29 -4.96 47.39
C LYS A 317 -10.82 -5.26 48.82
N THR A 318 -9.51 -5.42 49.02
CA THR A 318 -8.90 -5.75 50.32
C THR A 318 -8.32 -4.49 51.00
N VAL A 319 -8.44 -3.33 50.35
CA VAL A 319 -8.10 -1.99 50.87
C VAL A 319 -9.41 -1.23 51.08
#